data_AF-A0A0A2K766-F1
#
_entry.id   AF-A0A0A2K766-F1
#
_cell.length_a   1.000
_cell.length_b   1.000
_cell.length_c   1.000
_cell.angle_alpha   90.00
_cell.angle_beta   90.00
_cell.angle_gamma   90.00
#
_symmetry.space_group_name_H-M   'P 1'
#
loop_
_entity.id
_entity.type
_entity.pdbx_description
1 polymer ?
#
loop_
_entity_poly.entity_id
_entity_poly.type
_entity_poly.pdbx_seq_one_letter_code
_entity_poly.pdbx_strand_id
1 'polypeptide(L)'
;MADSTCVKDVQEDLTDDQIQQLLLEAETRLRAPNALSTQTDDLASLRIPKLSPGSSLESYIRQGDDVATVDAAKITNQKQKELANSLRAVEIKKANTDKPTAGPEWFNLPKTEMTPELKRDLQLIRMRSVLDPKRHYKKENGKAKPPEYSQVGTIIEGPTEFFSNRITKKDRKKNFVEETLALERGTKRFQAKYRDIQANKSSGKKSFYKDLQAKRTRKNK
;
A
#
# COMPACT_ATOMS: atom_id res chain seq x y z
N MET A 1 8.32 4.21 18.50
CA MET A 1 7.93 4.40 19.89
C MET A 1 6.78 5.40 19.88
N ALA A 2 5.49 5.06 19.95
CA ALA A 2 4.82 3.95 20.62
C ALA A 2 5.44 3.70 22.01
N ASP A 3 4.83 3.96 23.14
CA ASP A 3 3.47 4.30 23.55
C ASP A 3 3.66 5.07 24.87
N SER A 4 2.70 5.71 25.53
CA SER A 4 1.40 5.21 25.88
C SER A 4 0.68 6.38 26.57
N THR A 5 -0.36 6.91 25.97
CA THR A 5 -1.21 7.92 26.63
C THR A 5 -2.13 7.20 27.59
N CYS A 6 -1.73 7.21 28.86
CA CYS A 6 -2.62 6.98 29.99
C CYS A 6 -3.73 8.04 29.97
N VAL A 7 -4.98 7.61 29.84
CA VAL A 7 -6.14 8.47 30.12
C VAL A 7 -7.06 7.67 31.03
N LYS A 8 -6.76 7.82 32.32
CA LYS A 8 -7.61 7.78 33.51
C LYS A 8 -8.98 7.11 33.33
N ASP A 9 -9.14 5.97 34.00
CA ASP A 9 -10.43 5.50 34.49
C ASP A 9 -11.02 6.59 35.40
N VAL A 10 -11.92 7.39 34.84
CA VAL A 10 -12.80 8.25 35.62
C VAL A 10 -13.98 7.37 36.02
N GLN A 11 -13.95 6.85 37.25
CA GLN A 11 -15.17 6.47 37.94
C GLN A 11 -16.01 7.75 38.05
N GLU A 12 -16.96 7.93 37.12
CA GLU A 12 -17.99 8.95 37.27
C GLU A 12 -18.96 8.43 38.33
N ASP A 13 -18.80 8.92 39.56
CA ASP A 13 -19.78 8.73 40.63
C ASP A 13 -21.07 9.47 40.20
N LEU A 14 -21.96 8.75 39.52
CA LEU A 14 -23.27 9.26 39.12
C LEU A 14 -24.02 9.72 40.37
N THR A 15 -24.41 10.98 40.37
CA THR A 15 -25.25 11.52 41.45
C THR A 15 -26.61 10.82 41.45
N ASP A 16 -27.22 10.64 42.63
CA ASP A 16 -28.50 9.93 42.77
C ASP A 16 -29.60 10.48 41.84
N ASP A 17 -29.59 11.78 41.58
CA ASP A 17 -30.52 12.45 40.67
C ASP A 17 -30.37 11.97 39.21
N GLN A 18 -29.12 11.74 38.76
CA GLN A 18 -28.83 11.21 37.42
C GLN A 18 -29.28 9.75 37.30
N ILE A 19 -29.15 8.97 38.38
CA ILE A 19 -29.63 7.58 38.43
C ILE A 19 -31.15 7.55 38.31
N GLN A 20 -31.86 8.41 39.03
CA GLN A 20 -33.33 8.52 38.95
C GLN A 20 -33.80 8.93 37.55
N GLN A 21 -33.09 9.85 36.90
CA GLN A 21 -33.42 10.29 35.55
C GLN A 21 -33.24 9.17 34.51
N LEU A 22 -32.16 8.39 34.61
CA LEU A 22 -31.92 7.22 33.76
C LEU A 22 -33.00 6.13 33.95
N LEU A 23 -33.46 5.92 35.19
CA LEU A 23 -34.49 4.95 35.51
C LEU A 23 -35.86 5.33 34.90
N LEU A 24 -36.23 6.61 34.98
CA LEU A 24 -37.42 7.14 34.32
C LEU A 24 -37.34 7.01 32.80
N GLU A 25 -36.19 7.31 32.20
CA GLU A 25 -35.99 7.16 30.75
C GLU A 25 -36.16 5.69 30.31
N ALA A 26 -35.61 4.74 31.08
CA ALA A 26 -35.77 3.31 30.82
C ALA A 26 -37.24 2.86 30.93
N GLU A 27 -37.98 3.36 31.93
CA GLU A 27 -39.42 3.05 32.09
C GLU A 27 -40.21 3.49 30.85
N THR A 28 -39.96 4.71 30.34
CA THR A 28 -40.66 5.23 29.15
C THR A 28 -40.34 4.41 27.89
N ARG A 29 -39.11 3.91 27.74
CA ARG A 29 -38.72 3.01 26.65
C ARG A 29 -39.45 1.66 26.70
N LEU A 30 -39.62 1.08 27.89
CA LEU A 30 -40.32 -0.20 28.06
C LEU A 30 -41.84 -0.08 27.88
N ARG A 31 -42.42 1.07 28.24
CA ARG A 31 -43.85 1.34 28.03
C ARG A 31 -44.19 1.67 26.57
N ALA A 32 -43.22 2.06 25.75
CA ALA A 32 -43.44 2.33 24.35
C ALA A 32 -43.82 1.01 23.61
N PRO A 33 -44.87 0.99 22.79
CA PRO A 33 -45.43 -0.24 22.19
C PRO A 33 -44.55 -0.89 21.10
N ASN A 34 -43.31 -0.42 20.90
CA ASN A 34 -42.39 -0.89 19.87
C ASN A 34 -41.14 -1.54 20.48
N ALA A 35 -41.31 -2.44 21.44
CA ALA A 35 -40.26 -3.33 21.90
C ALA A 35 -40.30 -4.65 21.11
N LEU A 36 -39.17 -4.99 20.49
CA LEU A 36 -38.97 -6.23 19.75
C LEU A 36 -39.31 -7.45 20.63
N SER A 37 -40.11 -8.35 20.08
CA SER A 37 -40.50 -9.63 20.66
C SER A 37 -39.26 -10.50 20.94
N THR A 38 -39.13 -10.91 22.20
CA THR A 38 -38.29 -12.02 22.64
C THR A 38 -38.83 -13.31 22.00
N GLN A 39 -37.99 -14.05 21.27
CA GLN A 39 -38.37 -15.32 20.66
C GLN A 39 -38.56 -16.37 21.77
N THR A 40 -39.81 -16.75 22.01
CA THR A 40 -40.15 -18.00 22.69
C THR A 40 -40.20 -19.10 21.62
N ASP A 41 -39.38 -20.14 21.80
CA ASP A 41 -39.33 -21.33 20.95
C ASP A 41 -40.69 -22.06 20.95
N ASP A 42 -41.52 -21.77 19.94
CA ASP A 42 -42.78 -22.48 19.71
C ASP A 42 -42.53 -23.80 18.96
N LEU A 43 -42.49 -24.91 19.71
CA LEU A 43 -42.56 -26.29 19.20
C LEU A 43 -43.86 -26.60 18.40
N ALA A 44 -44.77 -25.63 18.27
CA ALA A 44 -46.01 -25.71 17.51
C ALA A 44 -45.84 -25.45 16.00
N SER A 45 -44.64 -25.08 15.51
CA SER A 45 -44.43 -24.75 14.10
C SER A 45 -44.01 -25.93 13.20
N LEU A 46 -44.14 -27.18 13.65
CA LEU A 46 -43.99 -28.34 12.78
C LEU A 46 -45.23 -28.46 11.87
N ARG A 47 -45.29 -27.61 10.84
CA ARG A 47 -46.25 -27.75 9.73
C ARG A 47 -45.89 -29.01 8.94
N ILE A 48 -46.50 -30.13 9.32
CA ILE A 48 -46.48 -31.33 8.49
C ILE A 48 -47.28 -30.99 7.22
N PRO A 49 -46.67 -31.03 6.02
CA PRO A 49 -47.38 -30.74 4.79
C PRO A 49 -48.50 -31.76 4.57
N LYS A 50 -49.73 -31.26 4.39
CA LYS A 50 -50.87 -32.11 4.04
C LYS A 50 -50.67 -32.60 2.61
N LEU A 51 -50.39 -33.89 2.44
CA LEU A 51 -50.31 -34.52 1.13
C LEU A 51 -51.73 -34.65 0.56
N SER A 52 -52.00 -33.95 -0.55
CA SER A 52 -53.27 -34.07 -1.27
C SER A 52 -53.32 -35.42 -2.00
N PRO A 53 -54.37 -36.24 -1.82
CA PRO A 53 -54.47 -37.57 -2.45
C PRO A 53 -54.75 -37.53 -3.96
N GLY A 54 -54.80 -36.35 -4.59
CA GLY A 54 -55.19 -36.16 -5.99
C GLY A 54 -54.05 -36.04 -7.01
N SER A 55 -52.79 -36.12 -6.58
CA SER A 55 -51.65 -36.17 -7.50
C SER A 55 -51.36 -37.64 -7.83
N SER A 56 -51.70 -38.06 -9.04
CA SER A 56 -51.28 -39.37 -9.56
C SER A 56 -49.77 -39.39 -9.66
N LEU A 57 -49.12 -39.95 -8.65
CA LEU A 57 -47.67 -40.13 -8.59
C LEU A 57 -47.30 -41.11 -9.70
N GLU A 58 -46.75 -40.60 -10.80
CA GLU A 58 -46.30 -41.45 -11.90
C GLU A 58 -45.23 -42.42 -11.41
N SER A 59 -45.38 -43.71 -11.71
CA SER A 59 -44.42 -44.71 -11.28
C SER A 59 -43.05 -44.47 -11.93
N TYR A 60 -41.99 -44.56 -11.13
CA TYR A 60 -40.59 -44.53 -11.61
C TYR A 60 -40.18 -45.83 -12.31
N ILE A 61 -41.03 -46.85 -12.23
CA ILE A 61 -40.80 -48.19 -12.74
C ILE A 61 -41.75 -48.44 -13.90
N ARG A 62 -41.22 -48.89 -15.04
CA ARG A 62 -41.97 -49.40 -16.18
C ARG A 62 -41.78 -50.91 -16.28
N GLN A 63 -42.86 -51.64 -16.42
CA GLN A 63 -42.85 -53.10 -16.58
C GLN A 63 -42.96 -53.40 -18.08
N GLY A 64 -41.95 -54.05 -18.64
CA GLY A 64 -41.95 -54.54 -20.03
C GLY A 64 -41.23 -55.88 -20.10
N ASP A 65 -41.72 -56.80 -20.92
CA ASP A 65 -41.19 -58.16 -21.16
C ASP A 65 -40.53 -58.81 -19.93
N ASP A 66 -41.35 -59.09 -18.92
CA ASP A 66 -41.01 -59.79 -17.66
C ASP A 66 -39.92 -59.15 -16.77
N VAL A 67 -39.41 -57.96 -17.10
CA VAL A 67 -38.40 -57.25 -16.30
C VAL A 67 -38.85 -55.82 -15.97
N ALA A 68 -38.83 -55.48 -14.68
CA ALA A 68 -39.10 -54.12 -14.22
C ALA A 68 -37.85 -53.24 -14.46
N THR A 69 -37.97 -52.21 -15.31
CA THR A 69 -36.90 -51.24 -15.59
C THR A 69 -37.23 -49.88 -15.00
N VAL A 70 -36.22 -49.21 -14.45
CA VAL A 70 -36.37 -47.88 -13.84
C VAL A 70 -36.15 -46.80 -14.91
N ASP A 71 -37.02 -45.80 -14.95
CA ASP A 71 -36.96 -44.71 -15.93
C ASP A 71 -35.84 -43.72 -15.56
N ALA A 72 -34.64 -43.95 -16.11
CA ALA A 72 -33.42 -43.21 -15.78
C ALA A 72 -33.54 -41.68 -15.93
N ALA A 73 -34.42 -41.21 -16.83
CA ALA A 73 -34.68 -39.79 -17.03
C ALA A 73 -35.32 -39.12 -15.80
N LYS A 74 -36.07 -39.86 -14.98
CA LYS A 74 -36.76 -39.36 -13.78
C LYS A 74 -35.93 -39.49 -12.50
N ILE A 75 -34.87 -40.30 -12.51
CA ILE A 75 -33.98 -40.52 -11.35
C ILE A 75 -33.06 -39.32 -11.12
N THR A 76 -32.61 -38.69 -12.20
CA THR A 76 -31.66 -37.58 -12.12
C THR A 76 -32.38 -36.25 -12.09
N ASN A 77 -32.05 -35.41 -11.09
CA ASN A 77 -32.57 -34.06 -11.04
C ASN A 77 -32.01 -33.26 -12.22
N GLN A 78 -32.89 -32.64 -13.02
CA GLN A 78 -32.51 -31.91 -14.21
C GLN A 78 -31.44 -30.84 -13.94
N LYS A 79 -31.52 -30.15 -12.79
CA LYS A 79 -30.51 -29.16 -12.36
C LYS A 79 -29.13 -29.77 -12.14
N GLN A 80 -29.07 -30.98 -11.59
CA GLN A 80 -27.79 -31.68 -11.34
C GLN A 80 -27.17 -32.17 -12.65
N LYS A 81 -28.01 -32.62 -13.59
CA LYS A 81 -27.56 -33.03 -14.93
C LYS A 81 -26.99 -31.85 -15.73
N GLU A 82 -27.61 -30.68 -15.63
CA GLU A 82 -27.10 -29.45 -16.26
C GLU A 82 -25.76 -28.99 -15.67
N LEU A 83 -25.61 -29.03 -14.34
CA LEU A 83 -24.35 -28.71 -13.66
C LEU A 83 -23.21 -29.66 -14.05
N ALA A 84 -23.50 -30.96 -14.17
CA ALA A 84 -22.50 -31.97 -14.55
C ALA A 84 -22.07 -31.87 -16.02
N ASN A 85 -23.01 -31.52 -16.92
CA ASN A 85 -22.71 -31.32 -18.34
C ASN A 85 -22.13 -29.93 -18.66
N SER A 86 -22.12 -29.01 -17.69
CA SER A 86 -21.44 -27.73 -17.86
C SER A 86 -19.92 -27.96 -17.84
N LEU A 87 -19.24 -27.55 -18.91
CA LEU A 87 -17.80 -27.51 -18.95
C LEU A 87 -17.33 -26.51 -17.90
N ARG A 88 -16.81 -26.99 -16.77
CA ARG A 88 -16.10 -26.12 -15.84
C ARG A 88 -14.86 -25.61 -16.58
N ALA A 89 -14.79 -24.31 -16.80
CA ALA A 89 -13.56 -23.68 -17.20
C ALA A 89 -12.55 -23.93 -16.08
N VAL A 90 -11.63 -24.87 -16.30
CA VAL A 90 -10.45 -24.99 -15.46
C VAL A 90 -9.64 -23.74 -15.73
N GLU A 91 -9.67 -22.79 -14.80
CA GLU A 91 -8.74 -21.67 -14.81
C GLU A 91 -7.34 -22.24 -14.65
N ILE A 92 -6.69 -22.50 -15.78
CA ILE A 92 -5.25 -22.74 -15.82
C ILE A 92 -4.65 -21.45 -15.29
N LYS A 93 -4.20 -21.47 -14.04
CA LYS A 93 -3.45 -20.39 -13.42
C LYS A 93 -2.23 -20.16 -14.32
N LYS A 94 -2.35 -19.19 -15.24
CA LYS A 94 -1.23 -18.77 -16.09
C LYS A 94 -0.13 -18.42 -15.10
N ALA A 95 1.02 -19.08 -15.21
CA ALA A 95 2.19 -18.72 -14.41
C ALA A 95 2.38 -17.21 -14.58
N ASN A 96 2.17 -16.45 -13.49
CA ASN A 96 2.09 -15.00 -13.52
C ASN A 96 3.22 -14.43 -14.37
N THR A 97 2.88 -13.97 -15.58
CA THR A 97 3.74 -13.13 -16.43
C THR A 97 3.78 -11.70 -15.88
N ASP A 98 3.39 -11.53 -14.62
CA ASP A 98 3.37 -10.25 -13.94
C ASP A 98 4.81 -9.85 -13.65
N LYS A 99 5.08 -8.56 -13.88
CA LYS A 99 6.40 -7.99 -13.64
C LYS A 99 6.85 -8.34 -12.23
N PRO A 100 8.14 -8.64 -12.01
CA PRO A 100 8.64 -8.97 -10.69
C PRO A 100 8.28 -7.83 -9.73
N THR A 101 7.63 -8.21 -8.65
CA THR A 101 6.95 -7.30 -7.73
C THR A 101 7.30 -7.72 -6.31
N ALA A 102 7.35 -6.78 -5.36
CA ALA A 102 7.74 -7.06 -3.97
C ALA A 102 6.74 -7.97 -3.21
N GLY A 103 5.59 -8.27 -3.82
CA GLY A 103 4.53 -9.11 -3.28
C GLY A 103 3.33 -8.32 -2.72
N PRO A 104 2.25 -9.01 -2.34
CA PRO A 104 1.03 -8.40 -1.82
C PRO A 104 1.22 -7.76 -0.43
N GLU A 105 2.13 -8.30 0.38
CA GLU A 105 2.55 -7.73 1.68
C GLU A 105 3.06 -6.29 1.54
N TRP A 106 3.58 -5.93 0.36
CA TRP A 106 4.08 -4.60 0.05
C TRP A 106 3.36 -3.98 -1.14
N PHE A 107 2.02 -4.10 -1.15
CA PHE A 107 1.09 -3.48 -2.10
C PHE A 107 1.51 -3.60 -3.56
N ASN A 108 2.15 -4.72 -3.91
CA ASN A 108 2.66 -4.95 -5.25
C ASN A 108 3.62 -3.85 -5.75
N LEU A 109 4.57 -3.40 -4.92
CA LEU A 109 5.60 -2.45 -5.33
C LEU A 109 6.44 -3.01 -6.51
N PRO A 110 6.55 -2.28 -7.64
CA PRO A 110 7.24 -2.77 -8.82
C PRO A 110 8.75 -2.84 -8.63
N LYS A 111 9.40 -3.75 -9.37
CA LYS A 111 10.86 -3.81 -9.44
C LYS A 111 11.44 -2.54 -10.06
N THR A 112 12.54 -2.06 -9.48
CA THR A 112 13.26 -0.88 -9.94
C THR A 112 13.81 -1.09 -11.36
N GLU A 113 13.37 -0.25 -12.28
CA GLU A 113 13.96 -0.14 -13.62
C GLU A 113 15.13 0.85 -13.57
N MET A 114 16.36 0.37 -13.79
CA MET A 114 17.58 1.19 -13.67
C MET A 114 17.80 2.09 -14.88
N THR A 115 16.95 3.10 -15.06
CA THR A 115 17.14 4.16 -16.06
C THR A 115 18.35 5.03 -15.68
N PRO A 116 19.03 5.68 -16.65
CA PRO A 116 20.19 6.52 -16.35
C PRO A 116 19.82 7.76 -15.54
N GLU A 117 18.58 8.24 -15.63
CA GLU A 117 18.05 9.34 -14.82
C GLU A 117 17.87 8.90 -13.36
N LEU A 118 17.14 7.82 -13.14
CA LEU A 118 16.91 7.26 -11.81
C LEU A 118 18.23 6.88 -11.12
N LYS A 119 19.19 6.33 -11.86
CA LYS A 119 20.52 6.02 -11.32
C LYS A 119 21.22 7.27 -10.75
N ARG A 120 21.10 8.42 -11.41
CA ARG A 120 21.67 9.69 -10.93
C ARG A 120 20.93 10.18 -9.70
N ASP A 121 19.61 10.12 -9.71
CA ASP A 121 18.78 10.52 -8.56
C ASP A 121 19.08 9.65 -7.32
N LEU A 122 19.17 8.33 -7.49
CA LEU A 122 19.53 7.41 -6.40
C LEU A 122 20.96 7.65 -5.88
N GLN A 123 21.90 7.95 -6.77
CA GLN A 123 23.25 8.34 -6.38
C GLN A 123 23.23 9.65 -5.58
N LEU A 124 22.39 10.61 -5.98
CA LEU A 124 22.26 11.89 -5.31
C LEU A 124 21.63 11.73 -3.91
N ILE A 125 20.59 10.91 -3.78
CA ILE A 125 19.96 10.56 -2.49
C ILE A 125 20.99 9.92 -1.56
N ARG A 126 21.81 9.00 -2.06
CA ARG A 126 22.89 8.40 -1.27
C ARG A 126 23.90 9.44 -0.78
N MET A 127 24.19 10.45 -1.60
CA MET A 127 25.12 11.53 -1.26
C MET A 127 24.42 12.73 -0.59
N ARG A 128 23.19 12.58 -0.07
CA ARG A 128 22.40 13.66 0.53
C ARG A 128 23.12 14.42 1.66
N SER A 129 24.03 13.78 2.37
CA SER A 129 24.84 14.41 3.43
C SER A 129 25.81 15.47 2.92
N VAL A 130 26.15 15.47 1.63
CA VAL A 130 27.07 16.43 1.01
C VAL A 130 26.31 17.63 0.45
N LEU A 131 25.00 17.50 0.20
CA LEU A 131 24.20 18.53 -0.45
C LEU A 131 24.03 19.77 0.42
N ASP A 132 23.62 19.57 1.68
CA ASP A 132 23.42 20.64 2.65
C ASP A 132 24.41 20.46 3.83
N PRO A 133 25.32 21.42 4.06
CA PRO A 133 26.26 21.37 5.19
C PRO A 133 25.60 21.39 6.57
N LYS A 134 24.36 21.88 6.68
CA LYS A 134 23.64 22.01 7.94
C LYS A 134 22.81 20.77 8.26
N ARG A 135 22.58 19.89 7.28
CA ARG A 135 21.77 18.68 7.44
C ARG A 135 22.66 17.45 7.53
N HIS A 136 22.76 16.91 8.73
CA HIS A 136 23.47 15.66 9.00
C HIS A 136 22.47 14.51 9.03
N TYR A 137 22.65 13.55 8.11
CA TYR A 137 21.81 12.36 8.02
C TYR A 137 22.48 11.15 8.67
N LYS A 138 21.67 10.16 9.07
CA LYS A 138 22.17 8.85 9.50
C LYS A 138 23.00 8.23 8.38
N LYS A 139 24.21 7.75 8.73
CA LYS A 139 25.13 7.12 7.79
C LYS A 139 24.58 5.77 7.34
N GLU A 140 24.47 5.58 6.04
CA GLU A 140 24.19 4.28 5.45
C GLU A 140 25.47 3.43 5.43
N ASN A 141 25.34 2.14 5.71
CA ASN A 141 26.48 1.22 5.75
C ASN A 141 27.14 1.10 4.37
N GLY A 142 28.47 0.94 4.37
CA GLY A 142 29.29 1.00 3.15
C GLY A 142 28.89 -0.07 2.12
N LYS A 143 28.67 0.36 0.87
CA LYS A 143 28.15 -0.40 -0.29
C LYS A 143 26.63 -0.57 -0.35
N ALA A 144 25.84 0.42 0.08
CA ALA A 144 24.42 0.48 -0.23
C ALA A 144 24.19 0.34 -1.75
N LYS A 145 23.56 -0.73 -2.19
CA LYS A 145 23.14 -0.90 -3.59
C LYS A 145 21.82 -0.14 -3.79
N PRO A 146 21.50 0.29 -5.03
CA PRO A 146 20.15 0.72 -5.37
C PRO A 146 19.12 -0.29 -4.85
N PRO A 147 17.98 0.15 -4.32
CA PRO A 147 16.92 -0.75 -3.86
C PRO A 147 16.40 -1.59 -5.03
N GLU A 148 16.11 -2.86 -4.80
CA GLU A 148 15.60 -3.75 -5.85
C GLU A 148 14.19 -3.37 -6.30
N TYR A 149 13.37 -2.86 -5.38
CA TYR A 149 12.02 -2.38 -5.65
C TYR A 149 11.93 -0.91 -5.26
N SER A 150 11.45 -0.06 -6.17
CA SER A 150 11.28 1.37 -5.93
C SER A 150 10.32 1.99 -6.93
N GLN A 151 9.75 3.12 -6.53
CA GLN A 151 8.87 3.93 -7.36
C GLN A 151 9.19 5.40 -7.15
N VAL A 152 9.12 6.19 -8.22
CA VAL A 152 9.25 7.64 -8.17
C VAL A 152 7.85 8.23 -8.02
N GLY A 153 7.65 9.02 -6.97
CA GLY A 153 6.40 9.72 -6.68
C GLY A 153 6.62 11.23 -6.58
N THR A 154 5.54 11.99 -6.72
CA THR A 154 5.52 13.44 -6.48
C THR A 154 4.66 13.72 -5.26
N ILE A 155 5.12 14.61 -4.38
CA ILE A 155 4.38 15.00 -3.18
C ILE A 155 3.15 15.81 -3.61
N ILE A 156 1.96 15.38 -3.17
CA ILE A 156 0.73 16.14 -3.30
C ILE A 156 0.59 17.01 -2.05
N GLU A 157 0.73 18.31 -2.22
CA GLU A 157 0.65 19.30 -1.14
C GLU A 157 -0.75 19.30 -0.50
N GLY A 158 -0.82 19.46 0.82
CA GLY A 158 -2.08 19.53 1.55
C GLY A 158 -2.87 20.80 1.24
N PRO A 159 -4.20 20.79 1.41
CA PRO A 159 -5.06 21.94 1.12
C PRO A 159 -4.84 23.13 2.07
N THR A 160 -4.11 22.97 3.17
CA THR A 160 -3.87 24.03 4.17
C THR A 160 -2.52 24.75 3.98
N GLU A 161 -1.62 24.25 3.14
CA GLU A 161 -0.22 24.69 3.09
C GLU A 161 0.09 25.58 1.86
N PHE A 162 -0.74 26.61 1.64
CA PHE A 162 -0.69 27.43 0.42
C PHE A 162 0.60 28.25 0.24
N PHE A 163 1.16 28.81 1.32
CA PHE A 163 2.22 29.83 1.23
C PHE A 163 3.61 29.36 1.67
N SER A 164 3.71 28.28 2.46
CA SER A 164 4.99 27.82 3.01
C SER A 164 5.59 26.68 2.20
N ASN A 165 4.87 25.57 2.07
CA ASN A 165 5.41 24.32 1.55
C ASN A 165 5.11 24.11 0.07
N ARG A 166 4.18 24.89 -0.50
CA ARG A 166 3.81 24.77 -1.92
C ARG A 166 4.89 25.33 -2.84
N ILE A 167 5.33 24.49 -3.79
CA ILE A 167 6.31 24.86 -4.80
C ILE A 167 5.58 25.46 -6.00
N THR A 168 6.03 26.62 -6.49
CA THR A 168 5.43 27.25 -7.68
C THR A 168 5.66 26.40 -8.93
N LYS A 169 4.77 26.50 -9.94
CA LYS A 169 4.88 25.73 -11.18
C LYS A 169 6.23 25.90 -11.89
N LYS A 170 6.89 27.06 -11.74
CA LYS A 170 8.18 27.37 -12.36
C LYS A 170 9.33 26.60 -11.70
N ASP A 171 9.23 26.41 -10.39
CA ASP A 171 10.27 25.77 -9.59
C ASP A 171 10.12 24.25 -9.56
N ARG A 172 8.90 23.73 -9.80
CA ARG A 172 8.65 22.28 -9.97
C ARG A 172 9.47 21.72 -11.13
N LYS A 173 10.38 20.79 -10.82
CA LYS A 173 11.21 20.04 -11.79
C LYS A 173 10.74 18.59 -11.89
N LYS A 174 11.24 17.87 -12.90
CA LYS A 174 10.86 16.46 -13.13
C LYS A 174 11.66 15.53 -12.22
N ASN A 175 12.95 15.80 -12.08
CA ASN A 175 13.91 14.91 -11.40
C ASN A 175 14.60 15.63 -10.23
N PHE A 176 15.07 14.85 -9.25
CA PHE A 176 15.72 15.39 -8.05
C PHE A 176 17.06 16.08 -8.37
N VAL A 177 17.81 15.55 -9.35
CA VAL A 177 19.03 16.18 -9.85
C VAL A 177 18.75 17.54 -10.49
N GLU A 178 17.66 17.69 -11.26
CA GLU A 178 17.33 18.96 -11.90
C GLU A 178 16.99 20.05 -10.88
N GLU A 179 16.25 19.69 -9.83
CA GLU A 179 15.94 20.58 -8.72
C GLU A 179 17.22 21.03 -7.99
N THR A 180 18.12 20.09 -7.72
CA THR A 180 19.41 20.39 -7.07
C THR A 180 20.27 21.32 -7.93
N LEU A 181 20.28 21.12 -9.25
CA LEU A 181 20.99 22.02 -10.18
C LEU A 181 20.37 23.41 -10.23
N ALA A 182 19.03 23.52 -10.15
CA ALA A 182 18.36 24.82 -10.09
C ALA A 182 18.76 25.59 -8.82
N LEU A 183 18.83 24.91 -7.67
CA LEU A 183 19.30 25.49 -6.41
C LEU A 183 20.79 25.88 -6.46
N GLU A 184 21.61 25.06 -7.13
CA GLU A 184 23.05 25.31 -7.29
C GLU A 184 23.33 26.60 -8.07
N ARG A 185 22.55 26.89 -9.12
CA ARG A 185 22.69 28.13 -9.91
C ARG A 185 22.59 29.40 -9.06
N GLY A 186 21.75 29.38 -8.02
CA GLY A 186 21.63 30.47 -7.06
C GLY A 186 22.76 30.47 -6.02
N THR A 187 23.07 29.31 -5.44
CA THR A 187 23.96 29.22 -4.29
C THR A 187 25.45 29.22 -4.68
N LYS A 188 25.82 28.66 -5.83
CA LYS A 188 27.20 28.46 -6.37
C LYS A 188 28.19 27.77 -5.43
N ARG A 189 27.68 27.19 -4.34
CA ARG A 189 28.45 26.53 -3.28
C ARG A 189 29.26 25.36 -3.81
N PHE A 190 28.63 24.48 -4.59
CA PHE A 190 29.28 23.27 -5.09
C PHE A 190 30.43 23.64 -6.01
N GLN A 191 30.25 24.65 -6.87
CA GLN A 191 31.33 25.17 -7.69
C GLN A 191 32.50 25.71 -6.87
N ALA A 192 32.24 26.54 -5.86
CA ALA A 192 33.28 27.09 -4.98
C ALA A 192 34.03 25.96 -4.24
N LYS A 193 33.29 25.04 -3.59
CA LYS A 193 33.90 23.95 -2.84
C LYS A 193 34.66 22.98 -3.74
N TYR A 194 34.16 22.73 -4.95
CA TYR A 194 34.86 21.94 -5.95
C TYR A 194 36.20 22.58 -6.31
N ARG A 195 36.24 23.89 -6.56
CA ARG A 195 37.49 24.63 -6.85
C ARG A 195 38.47 24.54 -5.70
N ASP A 196 38.02 24.71 -4.45
CA ASP A 196 38.89 24.58 -3.28
C ASP A 196 39.49 23.17 -3.19
N ILE A 197 38.66 22.14 -3.38
CA ILE A 197 39.12 20.75 -3.37
C ILE A 197 40.11 20.50 -4.50
N GLN A 198 39.86 21.03 -5.70
CA GLN A 198 40.76 20.88 -6.84
C GLN A 198 42.09 21.61 -6.60
N ALA A 199 42.07 22.84 -6.07
CA ALA A 199 43.28 23.58 -5.72
C ALA A 199 44.12 22.78 -4.71
N ASN A 200 43.49 22.29 -3.63
CA ASN A 200 44.15 21.45 -2.62
C ASN A 200 44.70 20.16 -3.22
N LYS A 201 43.93 19.48 -4.10
CA LYS A 201 44.38 18.26 -4.77
C LYS A 201 45.46 18.52 -5.82
N SER A 202 45.54 19.70 -6.41
CA SER A 202 46.56 20.07 -7.40
C SER A 202 47.85 20.60 -6.77
N SER A 203 47.77 21.07 -5.51
CA SER A 203 48.92 21.57 -4.77
C SER A 203 50.03 20.51 -4.71
N GLY A 204 51.27 20.94 -4.95
CA GLY A 204 52.45 20.07 -4.91
C GLY A 204 52.58 19.02 -6.02
N LYS A 205 51.65 18.99 -7.00
CA LYS A 205 51.73 18.04 -8.13
C LYS A 205 52.67 18.55 -9.24
N LYS A 206 52.54 17.93 -10.42
CA LYS A 206 53.36 18.19 -11.60
C LYS A 206 53.40 19.66 -12.02
N SER A 207 52.31 20.42 -11.89
CA SER A 207 52.29 21.86 -12.22
C SER A 207 53.28 22.64 -11.36
N PHE A 208 53.20 22.47 -10.03
CA PHE A 208 54.13 23.08 -9.08
C PHE A 208 55.60 22.72 -9.39
N TYR A 209 55.88 21.45 -9.68
CA TYR A 209 57.23 21.02 -10.04
C TYR A 209 57.73 21.66 -11.33
N LYS A 210 56.90 21.73 -12.37
CA LYS A 210 57.23 22.39 -13.64
C LYS A 210 57.49 23.89 -13.44
N ASP A 211 56.70 24.56 -12.61
CA ASP A 211 56.90 25.98 -12.30
C ASP A 211 58.25 26.21 -11.58
N LEU A 212 58.63 25.30 -10.69
CA LEU A 212 59.94 25.33 -10.02
C LEU A 212 61.08 25.14 -11.03
N GLN A 213 60.96 24.15 -11.92
CA GLN A 213 61.93 23.92 -12.99
C GLN A 213 62.06 25.16 -13.91
N ALA A 214 60.95 25.74 -14.32
CA ALA A 214 60.93 26.95 -15.16
C ALA A 214 61.60 28.14 -14.46
N LYS A 215 61.42 28.29 -13.15
CA LYS A 215 62.14 29.32 -12.36
C LYS A 215 63.65 29.06 -12.32
N ARG A 216 64.08 27.79 -12.21
CA ARG A 216 65.51 27.42 -12.23
C ARG A 216 66.14 27.69 -13.60
N THR A 217 65.47 27.30 -14.69
CA THR A 217 66.00 27.52 -16.05
C THR A 217 66.06 29.00 -16.42
N ARG A 218 65.08 29.79 -15.98
CA ARG A 218 65.10 31.26 -16.15
C ARG A 218 66.22 31.97 -15.39
N LYS A 219 66.68 31.40 -14.27
CA LYS A 219 67.80 31.97 -13.48
C LYS A 219 69.17 31.66 -14.09
N ASN A 220 69.28 30.56 -14.83
CA ASN A 220 70.53 30.11 -15.44
C ASN A 220 70.74 30.65 -16.87
N LYS A 221 69.85 31.53 -17.34
CA LYS A 221 69.95 32.23 -18.62
C LYS A 221 70.11 33.72 -18.33
#